data_AF-A0A183ETE7-F1
#
_entry.id   AF-A0A183ETE7-F1
#
_cell.length_a   1.000
_cell.length_b   1.000
_cell.length_c   1.000
_cell.angle_alpha   90.00
_cell.angle_beta   90.00
_cell.angle_gamma   90.00
#
_symmetry.space_group_name_H-M   'P 1'
#
loop_
_entity.id
_entity.type
_entity.pdbx_description
1 polymer ?
#
loop_
_entity_poly.entity_id
_entity_poly.type
_entity_poly.pdbx_seq_one_letter_code
_entity_poly.pdbx_strand_id
1 'polypeptide(L)'
;MRLTVVNPQVCDDAVVLRAVTGAITERWWYERLVNMTYSPKTRVLCLWRRHEGKVHMHKFYTRKCRELYAAMKEAMERAAARGKVVLSGRDLGGEFPIQEMESNQGGLLQVRIDGVALLFEDRQHFIELSNIKKCNTFGGNVFVLEEYVDFPDQEVIELDCPEKHNLFFGFCSCVQQHIYCI
;
A
#
# COMPACT_ATOMS: atom_id res chain seq x y z
N MET A 1 19.38 -5.55 -14.18
CA MET A 1 18.04 -6.15 -14.00
C MET A 1 17.32 -6.06 -15.34
N ARG A 2 17.10 -7.18 -16.05
CA ARG A 2 16.39 -7.18 -17.34
C ARG A 2 14.93 -6.79 -17.07
N LEU A 3 14.51 -5.63 -17.56
CA LEU A 3 13.10 -5.23 -17.61
C LEU A 3 12.41 -6.08 -18.67
N THR A 4 12.05 -7.32 -18.33
CA THR A 4 11.16 -8.10 -19.18
C THR A 4 9.80 -7.45 -19.12
N VAL A 5 9.38 -6.82 -20.21
CA VAL A 5 8.03 -6.24 -20.33
C VAL A 5 7.03 -7.39 -20.28
N VAL A 6 6.37 -7.52 -19.13
CA VAL A 6 5.29 -8.49 -18.91
C VAL A 6 3.97 -7.75 -18.74
N ASN A 7 2.91 -8.31 -19.31
CA ASN A 7 1.56 -7.77 -19.25
C ASN A 7 0.74 -8.57 -18.21
N PRO A 8 0.27 -7.94 -17.12
CA PRO A 8 -0.60 -8.58 -16.16
C PRO A 8 -2.00 -8.81 -16.73
N GLN A 9 -2.50 -10.03 -16.58
CA GLN A 9 -3.86 -10.43 -16.89
C GLN A 9 -4.57 -10.91 -15.62
N VAL A 10 -5.72 -10.32 -15.31
CA VAL A 10 -6.53 -10.68 -14.14
C VAL A 10 -7.37 -11.92 -14.46
N CYS A 11 -7.31 -12.94 -13.61
CA CYS A 11 -8.17 -14.11 -13.63
C CYS A 11 -8.93 -14.22 -12.31
N ASP A 12 -9.88 -15.15 -12.21
CA ASP A 12 -10.72 -15.27 -11.01
C ASP A 12 -9.94 -15.67 -9.73
N ASP A 13 -8.78 -16.31 -9.86
CA ASP A 13 -7.99 -16.86 -8.74
C ASP A 13 -6.52 -16.38 -8.71
N ALA A 14 -6.09 -15.67 -9.74
CA ALA A 14 -4.69 -15.30 -9.93
C ALA A 14 -4.51 -14.12 -10.90
N VAL A 15 -3.34 -13.50 -10.84
CA VAL A 15 -2.81 -12.66 -11.92
C VAL A 15 -1.83 -13.48 -12.74
N VAL A 16 -2.04 -13.54 -14.06
CA VAL A 16 -1.14 -14.21 -15.00
C VAL A 16 -0.27 -13.15 -15.69
N LEU A 17 1.05 -13.29 -15.57
CA LEU A 17 2.01 -12.44 -16.25
C LEU A 17 2.40 -13.07 -17.59
N ARG A 18 2.15 -12.35 -18.68
CA ARG A 18 2.51 -12.80 -20.03
C ARG A 18 3.62 -11.95 -20.61
N ALA A 19 4.57 -12.59 -21.30
CA ALA A 19 5.51 -11.88 -22.15
C ALA A 19 4.78 -11.17 -23.30
N VAL A 20 5.44 -10.20 -23.93
CA VAL A 20 4.95 -9.56 -25.19
C VAL A 20 4.68 -10.57 -26.31
N THR A 21 5.31 -11.74 -26.28
CA THR A 21 5.05 -12.84 -27.22
C THR A 21 3.76 -13.62 -26.91
N GLY A 22 3.04 -13.28 -25.84
CA GLY A 22 1.83 -13.97 -25.37
C GLY A 22 2.10 -15.20 -24.49
N ALA A 23 3.35 -15.65 -24.42
CA ALA A 23 3.77 -16.76 -23.56
C ALA A 23 3.52 -16.43 -22.08
N ILE A 24 3.02 -17.39 -21.31
CA ILE A 24 2.86 -17.25 -19.87
C ILE A 24 4.26 -17.32 -19.24
N THR A 25 4.65 -16.24 -18.58
CA THR A 25 5.91 -16.19 -17.84
C THR A 25 5.69 -16.66 -16.41
N GLU A 26 4.66 -16.13 -15.74
CA GLU A 26 4.37 -16.44 -14.34
C GLU A 26 2.86 -16.43 -14.05
N ARG A 27 2.45 -17.14 -13.00
CA ARG A 27 1.09 -17.11 -12.45
C ARG A 27 1.13 -16.85 -10.95
N TRP A 28 0.46 -15.79 -10.51
CA TRP A 28 0.47 -15.30 -9.14
C TRP A 28 -0.91 -15.45 -8.52
N TRP A 29 -1.06 -16.48 -7.69
CA TRP A 29 -2.29 -16.76 -6.96
C TRP A 29 -2.61 -15.69 -5.91
N TYR A 30 -3.88 -15.31 -5.78
CA TYR A 30 -4.30 -14.29 -4.81
C TYR A 30 -4.03 -14.69 -3.36
N GLU A 31 -4.00 -15.97 -3.05
CA GLU A 31 -3.65 -16.49 -1.72
C GLU A 31 -2.26 -16.07 -1.23
N ARG A 32 -1.34 -15.77 -2.17
CA ARG A 32 0.02 -15.30 -1.85
C ARG A 32 0.16 -13.78 -1.97
N LEU A 33 -0.88 -13.08 -2.43
CA LEU A 33 -0.90 -11.63 -2.52
C LEU A 33 -1.15 -11.05 -1.12
N VAL A 34 -0.25 -10.20 -0.67
CA VAL A 34 -0.29 -9.54 0.64
C VAL A 34 -1.01 -8.21 0.53
N ASN A 35 -0.70 -7.42 -0.50
CA ASN A 35 -1.33 -6.13 -0.74
C ASN A 35 -1.21 -5.74 -2.22
N MET A 36 -2.01 -4.77 -2.65
CA MET A 36 -1.87 -4.10 -3.93
C MET A 36 -2.19 -2.60 -3.78
N THR A 37 -1.50 -1.75 -4.54
CA THR A 37 -1.77 -0.32 -4.64
C THR A 37 -1.53 0.15 -6.07
N TYR A 38 -2.06 1.32 -6.45
CA TYR A 38 -1.79 1.91 -7.75
C TYR A 38 -1.67 3.44 -7.66
N SER A 39 -0.95 4.03 -8.61
CA SER A 39 -0.88 5.49 -8.80
C SER A 39 -1.15 5.84 -10.26
N PRO A 40 -2.27 6.51 -10.57
CA PRO A 40 -2.58 6.98 -11.93
C PRO A 40 -1.54 7.96 -12.48
N LYS A 41 -0.99 8.81 -11.60
CA LYS A 41 -0.05 9.87 -11.95
C LYS A 41 1.27 9.30 -12.47
N THR A 42 1.84 8.33 -11.75
CA THR A 42 3.08 7.64 -12.14
C THR A 42 2.83 6.40 -12.99
N ARG A 43 1.55 6.05 -13.21
CA ARG A 43 1.09 4.90 -13.98
C ARG A 43 1.69 3.61 -13.47
N VAL A 44 1.74 3.43 -12.14
CA VAL A 44 2.30 2.23 -11.52
C VAL A 44 1.22 1.45 -10.78
N LEU A 45 1.25 0.12 -10.92
CA LEU A 45 0.55 -0.83 -10.05
C LEU A 45 1.64 -1.56 -9.25
N CYS A 46 1.52 -1.55 -7.93
CA CYS A 46 2.42 -2.25 -7.03
C CYS A 46 1.70 -3.45 -6.43
N LEU A 47 2.30 -4.62 -6.53
CA LEU A 47 1.81 -5.87 -5.95
C LEU A 47 2.82 -6.39 -4.94
N TRP A 48 2.37 -6.68 -3.73
CA TRP A 48 3.18 -7.30 -2.70
C TRP A 48 2.79 -8.75 -2.56
N ARG A 49 3.77 -9.64 -2.72
CA ARG A 49 3.54 -11.09 -2.72
C ARG A 49 4.48 -11.77 -1.74
N ARG A 50 3.96 -12.76 -1.03
CA ARG A 50 4.78 -13.64 -0.18
C ARG A 50 5.45 -14.73 -1.04
N HIS A 51 6.77 -14.82 -0.92
CA HIS A 51 7.59 -15.86 -1.54
C HIS A 51 8.63 -16.33 -0.51
N GLU A 52 8.69 -17.64 -0.25
CA GLU A 52 9.66 -18.24 0.69
C GLU A 52 9.71 -17.56 2.07
N GLY A 53 8.54 -17.18 2.59
CA GLY A 53 8.42 -16.51 3.88
C GLY A 53 8.69 -15.00 3.85
N LYS A 54 9.26 -14.45 2.77
CA LYS A 54 9.54 -13.01 2.59
C LYS A 54 8.47 -12.34 1.74
N VAL A 55 8.28 -11.04 1.90
CA VAL A 55 7.38 -10.22 1.09
C VAL A 55 8.19 -9.47 0.03
N HIS A 56 7.81 -9.63 -1.23
CA HIS A 56 8.47 -8.96 -2.37
C HIS A 56 7.51 -7.96 -3.00
N MET A 57 8.03 -6.76 -3.30
CA MET A 57 7.32 -5.73 -4.03
C MET A 57 7.61 -5.86 -5.52
N HIS A 58 6.55 -5.91 -6.33
CA HIS A 58 6.63 -5.91 -7.78
C HIS A 58 5.91 -4.70 -8.35
N LYS A 59 6.62 -3.91 -9.18
CA LYS A 59 6.09 -2.69 -9.80
C LYS A 59 5.78 -2.94 -11.28
N PHE A 60 4.58 -2.60 -11.71
CA PHE A 60 4.12 -2.67 -13.10
C PHE A 60 3.80 -1.28 -13.60
N TYR A 61 4.55 -0.80 -14.57
CA TYR A 61 4.31 0.51 -15.19
C TYR A 61 3.33 0.36 -16.35
N THR A 62 2.11 0.85 -16.18
CA THR A 62 1.03 0.74 -17.14
C THR A 62 0.00 1.87 -17.00
N ARG A 63 -0.47 2.37 -18.15
CA ARG A 63 -1.59 3.35 -18.20
C ARG A 63 -2.90 2.77 -17.65
N LYS A 64 -3.03 1.44 -17.62
CA LYS A 64 -4.20 0.71 -17.13
C LYS A 64 -4.11 0.33 -15.65
N CYS A 65 -3.25 0.97 -14.87
CA CYS A 65 -3.03 0.61 -13.47
C CYS A 65 -4.32 0.65 -12.63
N ARG A 66 -5.19 1.64 -12.86
CA ARG A 66 -6.52 1.74 -12.23
C ARG A 66 -7.45 0.59 -12.61
N GLU A 67 -7.56 0.30 -13.91
CA GLU A 67 -8.40 -0.79 -14.43
C GLU A 67 -7.95 -2.15 -13.88
N LEU A 68 -6.64 -2.41 -13.87
CA LEU A 68 -6.07 -3.65 -13.35
C LEU A 68 -6.32 -3.80 -11.84
N TYR A 69 -6.12 -2.73 -11.07
CA TYR A 69 -6.40 -2.74 -9.63
C TYR A 69 -7.87 -3.07 -9.35
N ALA A 70 -8.80 -2.37 -10.02
CA ALA A 70 -10.24 -2.61 -9.86
C ALA A 70 -10.63 -4.05 -10.21
N ALA A 71 -10.15 -4.55 -11.35
CA ALA A 71 -10.42 -5.92 -11.79
C ALA A 71 -9.86 -6.97 -10.81
N MET A 72 -8.64 -6.76 -10.26
CA MET A 72 -8.06 -7.65 -9.26
C MET A 72 -8.86 -7.64 -7.96
N LYS A 73 -9.27 -6.45 -7.48
CA LYS A 73 -10.11 -6.30 -6.29
C LYS A 73 -11.44 -7.05 -6.46
N GLU A 74 -12.14 -6.83 -7.56
CA GLU A 74 -13.41 -7.52 -7.86
C GLU A 74 -13.23 -9.03 -7.99
N ALA A 75 -12.14 -9.50 -8.62
CA ALA A 75 -11.85 -10.93 -8.71
C ALA A 75 -11.62 -11.57 -7.32
N MET A 76 -10.86 -10.90 -6.46
CA MET A 76 -10.60 -11.34 -5.09
C MET A 76 -11.88 -11.34 -4.23
N GLU A 77 -12.71 -10.31 -4.33
CA GLU A 77 -14.01 -10.24 -3.64
C GLU A 77 -14.94 -11.37 -4.10
N ARG A 78 -15.03 -11.62 -5.42
CA ARG A 78 -15.80 -12.75 -5.96
C ARG A 78 -15.23 -14.12 -5.53
N ALA A 79 -13.93 -14.23 -5.31
CA ALA A 79 -13.31 -15.47 -4.83
C ALA A 79 -13.52 -15.68 -3.32
N ALA A 80 -13.48 -14.60 -2.53
CA ALA A 80 -13.77 -14.60 -1.11
C ALA A 80 -15.24 -14.92 -0.82
N ALA A 81 -16.18 -14.33 -1.58
CA ALA A 81 -17.61 -14.65 -1.49
C ALA A 81 -17.92 -16.13 -1.79
N ARG A 82 -17.06 -16.79 -2.58
CA ARG A 82 -17.14 -18.22 -2.89
C ARG A 82 -16.39 -19.11 -1.88
N GLY A 83 -15.85 -18.54 -0.79
CA GLY A 83 -15.10 -19.25 0.24
C GLY A 83 -13.75 -19.81 -0.22
N LYS A 84 -13.27 -19.42 -1.41
CA LYS A 84 -12.02 -19.94 -2.01
C LYS A 84 -10.78 -19.20 -1.55
N VAL A 85 -10.95 -17.96 -1.10
CA VAL A 85 -9.86 -17.15 -0.55
C VAL A 85 -10.26 -16.80 0.87
N VAL A 86 -9.52 -17.33 1.84
CA VAL A 86 -9.52 -16.74 3.18
C VAL A 86 -8.82 -15.40 3.01
N LEU A 87 -9.62 -14.35 2.81
CA LEU A 87 -9.17 -13.00 3.17
C LEU A 87 -8.97 -13.08 4.66
N SER A 88 -7.79 -13.53 5.10
CA SER A 88 -7.37 -13.34 6.46
C SER A 88 -7.34 -11.82 6.58
N GLY A 89 -8.44 -11.26 7.09
CA GLY A 89 -8.48 -9.92 7.64
C GLY A 89 -7.43 -9.91 8.71
N ARG A 90 -6.19 -9.63 8.31
CA ARG A 90 -5.20 -9.10 9.22
C ARG A 90 -5.76 -7.74 9.53
N ASP A 91 -6.13 -7.56 10.79
CA ASP A 91 -6.77 -6.39 11.34
C ASP A 91 -6.34 -5.13 10.58
N LEU A 92 -7.33 -4.45 9.99
CA LEU A 92 -7.20 -3.23 9.19
C LEU A 92 -6.79 -2.02 10.07
N GLY A 93 -6.02 -2.28 11.12
CA GLY A 93 -5.54 -1.33 12.10
C GLY A 93 -4.34 -1.96 12.78
N GLY A 94 -3.16 -1.49 12.43
CA GLY A 94 -1.92 -1.77 13.15
C GLY A 94 -1.51 -0.55 13.94
N GLU A 95 -1.00 -0.79 15.14
CA GLU A 95 -0.21 0.19 15.88
C GLU A 95 1.25 -0.04 15.55
N PHE A 96 1.90 1.01 15.05
CA PHE A 96 3.28 0.95 14.61
C PHE A 96 4.12 1.86 15.50
N PRO A 97 5.22 1.35 16.09
CA PRO A 97 6.16 2.21 16.77
C PRO A 97 6.79 3.17 15.76
N ILE A 98 6.74 4.45 16.08
CA ILE A 98 7.31 5.54 15.30
C ILE A 98 8.17 6.43 16.19
N GLN A 99 9.09 7.17 15.57
CA GLN A 99 9.80 8.26 16.20
C GLN A 99 9.76 9.47 15.26
N GLU A 100 9.27 10.60 15.75
CA GLU A 100 9.24 11.83 14.97
C GLU A 100 10.65 12.37 14.79
N MET A 101 11.02 12.69 13.55
CA MET A 101 12.39 13.06 13.20
C MET A 101 12.77 14.46 13.70
N GLU A 102 11.83 15.40 13.75
CA GLU A 102 12.09 16.79 14.17
C GLU A 102 12.30 16.92 15.68
N SER A 103 11.41 16.32 16.45
CA SER A 103 11.41 16.37 17.93
C SER A 103 12.20 15.24 18.56
N ASN A 104 12.53 14.19 17.79
CA ASN A 104 13.12 12.94 18.23
C ASN A 104 12.26 12.21 19.28
N GLN A 105 10.95 12.50 19.35
CA GLN A 105 10.01 11.89 20.28
C GLN A 105 9.49 10.54 19.77
N GLY A 106 9.47 9.55 20.66
CA GLY A 106 8.87 8.24 20.38
C GLY A 106 7.34 8.28 20.50
N GLY A 107 6.66 7.49 19.68
CA GLY A 107 5.21 7.40 19.67
C GLY A 107 4.68 6.14 18.97
N LEU A 108 3.36 6.09 18.84
CA LEU A 108 2.61 5.05 18.14
C LEU A 108 1.79 5.68 17.01
N LEU A 109 1.86 5.06 15.83
CA LEU A 109 0.98 5.38 14.72
C LEU A 109 -0.10 4.31 14.64
N GLN A 110 -1.35 4.72 14.84
CA GLN A 110 -2.51 3.86 14.69
C GLN A 110 -3.20 4.14 13.36
N VAL A 111 -3.25 3.12 12.49
CA VAL A 111 -4.00 3.20 11.24
C VAL A 111 -5.48 2.94 11.52
N ARG A 112 -6.37 3.84 11.09
CA ARG A 112 -7.81 3.71 11.26
C ARG A 112 -8.53 3.79 9.92
N ILE A 113 -9.81 3.44 9.90
CA ILE A 113 -10.67 3.54 8.71
C ILE A 113 -11.03 4.99 8.35
N ASP A 114 -10.88 5.92 9.28
CA ASP A 114 -11.21 7.34 9.17
C ASP A 114 -9.98 8.27 9.13
N GLY A 115 -8.77 7.71 9.30
CA GLY A 115 -7.54 8.50 9.30
C GLY A 115 -6.35 7.77 9.88
N VAL A 116 -5.39 8.57 10.35
CA VAL A 116 -4.26 8.09 11.15
C VAL A 116 -4.14 8.90 12.42
N ALA A 117 -3.96 8.20 13.54
CA ALA A 117 -3.62 8.82 14.81
C ALA A 117 -2.11 8.66 15.07
N LEU A 118 -1.43 9.77 15.32
CA LEU A 118 -0.08 9.83 15.86
C LEU A 118 -0.19 10.09 17.35
N LEU A 119 0.30 9.17 18.17
CA LEU A 119 0.21 9.18 19.61
C LEU A 119 1.63 9.30 20.19
N PHE A 120 2.04 10.51 20.53
CA PHE A 120 3.29 10.79 21.23
C PHE A 120 3.04 10.90 22.75
N GLU A 121 4.11 10.98 23.54
CA GLU A 121 4.02 11.03 25.01
C GLU A 121 3.27 12.27 25.54
N ASP A 122 3.43 13.41 24.87
CA ASP A 122 2.88 14.72 25.24
C ASP A 122 1.87 15.29 24.22
N ARG A 123 1.77 14.70 23.03
CA ARG A 123 0.93 15.17 21.91
C ARG A 123 0.18 14.01 21.27
N GLN A 124 -1.10 14.23 20.96
CA GLN A 124 -1.87 13.39 20.05
C GLN A 124 -2.27 14.21 18.83
N HIS A 125 -2.01 13.67 17.64
CA HIS A 125 -2.31 14.33 16.37
C HIS A 125 -3.08 13.36 15.48
N PHE A 126 -4.33 13.69 15.17
CA PHE A 126 -5.17 12.87 14.31
C PHE A 126 -5.35 13.52 12.95
N ILE A 127 -5.07 12.76 11.90
CA ILE A 127 -5.12 13.22 10.52
C ILE A 127 -6.22 12.44 9.80
N GLU A 128 -7.30 13.14 9.46
CA GLU A 128 -8.39 12.57 8.67
C GLU A 128 -7.91 12.17 7.28
N LEU A 129 -8.48 11.10 6.71
CA LEU A 129 -8.09 10.62 5.37
C LEU A 129 -8.20 11.69 4.29
N SER A 130 -9.18 12.60 4.41
CA SER A 130 -9.38 13.72 3.49
C SER A 130 -8.26 14.76 3.53
N ASN A 131 -7.57 14.87 4.66
CA ASN A 131 -6.50 15.83 4.88
C ASN A 131 -5.13 15.23 4.54
N ILE A 132 -5.03 13.91 4.34
CA ILE A 132 -3.78 13.30 3.92
C ILE A 132 -3.60 13.48 2.42
N LYS A 133 -2.59 14.24 2.04
CA LYS A 133 -2.25 14.52 0.66
C LYS A 133 -1.45 13.39 0.01
N LYS A 134 -0.45 12.89 0.74
CA LYS A 134 0.52 11.91 0.24
C LYS A 134 1.15 11.16 1.39
N CYS A 135 1.47 9.89 1.18
CA CYS A 135 2.32 9.13 2.08
C CYS A 135 3.35 8.35 1.28
N ASN A 136 4.59 8.33 1.74
CA ASN A 136 5.70 7.65 1.07
C ASN A 136 6.61 6.97 2.08
N THR A 137 7.32 5.94 1.63
CA THR A 137 8.50 5.43 2.36
C THR A 137 9.77 5.90 1.67
N PHE A 138 10.64 6.63 2.39
CA PHE A 138 11.96 7.02 1.89
C PHE A 138 13.04 6.06 2.41
N GLY A 139 14.27 6.07 1.87
CA GLY A 139 15.34 5.13 2.24
C GLY A 139 15.54 4.96 3.76
N GLY A 140 16.04 3.80 4.20
CA GLY A 140 16.21 3.50 5.64
C GLY A 140 14.90 3.03 6.29
N ASN A 141 14.52 3.62 7.41
CA ASN A 141 13.28 3.31 8.15
C ASN A 141 12.25 4.47 8.10
N VAL A 142 12.44 5.46 7.22
CA VAL A 142 11.59 6.66 7.19
C VAL A 142 10.26 6.44 6.46
N PHE A 143 9.17 6.84 7.11
CA PHE A 143 7.82 7.01 6.60
C PHE A 143 7.47 8.50 6.60
N VAL A 144 6.99 9.03 5.49
CA VAL A 144 6.67 10.45 5.31
C VAL A 144 5.19 10.60 5.03
N LEU A 145 4.53 11.51 5.75
CA LEU A 145 3.12 11.85 5.60
C LEU A 145 2.98 13.35 5.29
N GLU A 146 2.27 13.71 4.23
CA GLU A 146 1.94 15.10 3.89
C GLU A 146 0.47 15.36 4.24
N GLU A 147 0.21 16.35 5.08
CA GLU A 147 -1.13 16.80 5.50
C GLU A 147 -1.50 18.15 4.87
N TYR A 148 -2.78 18.33 4.55
CA TYR A 148 -3.40 19.61 4.24
C TYR A 148 -3.80 20.32 5.54
N VAL A 149 -3.05 21.36 5.94
CA VAL A 149 -3.26 22.00 7.25
C VAL A 149 -4.04 23.31 7.15
N ASP A 150 -3.80 24.15 6.15
CA ASP A 150 -4.69 25.25 5.69
C ASP A 150 -3.99 25.95 4.51
N PHE A 151 -4.70 26.55 3.55
CA PHE A 151 -4.04 27.21 2.41
C PHE A 151 -3.21 28.42 2.87
N PRO A 152 -1.92 28.57 2.47
CA PRO A 152 -1.15 27.79 1.50
C PRO A 152 -0.22 26.72 2.11
N ASP A 153 -0.31 26.48 3.42
CA ASP A 153 0.63 25.69 4.20
C ASP A 153 0.34 24.19 4.10
N GLN A 154 1.42 23.41 4.01
CA GLN A 154 1.41 21.96 3.99
C GLN A 154 2.41 21.48 5.04
N GLU A 155 1.98 20.58 5.90
CA GLU A 155 2.85 20.00 6.93
C GLU A 155 3.36 18.66 6.44
N VAL A 156 4.67 18.46 6.54
CA VAL A 156 5.35 17.22 6.17
C VAL A 156 5.85 16.58 7.45
N ILE A 157 5.28 15.43 7.79
CA ILE A 157 5.61 14.70 9.01
C ILE A 157 6.53 13.55 8.62
N GLU A 158 7.78 13.60 9.08
CA GLU A 158 8.77 12.54 8.87
C GLU A 158 8.91 11.67 10.12
N LEU A 159 8.63 10.39 9.95
CA LEU A 159 8.59 9.40 11.02
C LEU A 159 9.61 8.30 10.75
N ASP A 160 10.52 8.05 11.68
CA ASP A 160 11.28 6.81 11.70
C ASP A 160 10.38 5.67 12.17
N CYS A 161 10.17 4.68 11.30
CA CYS A 161 9.36 3.50 11.55
C CYS A 161 10.11 2.24 11.10
N PRO A 162 10.61 1.41 12.04
CA PRO A 162 11.26 0.13 11.71
C PRO A 162 10.37 -0.78 10.85
N GLU A 163 9.06 -0.67 11.04
CA GLU A 163 8.04 -1.42 10.32
C GLU A 163 7.37 -0.61 9.19
N LYS A 164 8.05 0.42 8.64
CA LYS A 164 7.48 1.34 7.64
C LYS A 164 6.77 0.66 6.47
N HIS A 165 7.22 -0.53 6.06
CA HIS A 165 6.59 -1.27 4.97
C HIS A 165 5.24 -1.85 5.41
N ASN A 166 5.15 -2.41 6.62
CA ASN A 166 3.90 -2.89 7.21
C ASN A 166 2.95 -1.73 7.49
N LEU A 167 3.48 -0.62 8.00
CA LEU A 167 2.74 0.63 8.18
C LEU A 167 2.15 1.12 6.86
N PHE A 168 2.98 1.25 5.82
CA PHE A 168 2.53 1.67 4.49
C PHE A 168 1.52 0.67 3.91
N PHE A 169 1.63 -0.64 4.19
CA PHE A 169 0.61 -1.61 3.80
C PHE A 169 -0.72 -1.40 4.51
N GLY A 170 -0.69 -1.30 5.85
CA GLY A 170 -1.88 -1.05 6.65
C GLY A 170 -2.56 0.22 6.17
N PHE A 171 -1.78 1.29 6.04
CA PHE A 171 -2.23 2.58 5.53
C PHE A 171 -2.88 2.45 4.15
N CYS A 172 -2.19 1.95 3.13
CA CYS A 172 -2.78 1.87 1.78
C CYS A 172 -3.91 0.83 1.67
N SER A 173 -4.05 -0.11 2.62
CA SER A 173 -5.20 -1.02 2.71
C SER A 173 -6.44 -0.36 3.32
N CYS A 174 -6.26 0.60 4.23
CA CYS A 174 -7.36 1.38 4.83
C CYS A 174 -7.75 2.56 3.96
N VAL A 175 -6.79 3.18 3.28
CA VAL A 175 -7.03 4.41 2.49
C VAL A 175 -7.12 4.19 0.98
N GLN A 176 -7.66 3.04 0.57
CA GLN A 176 -7.65 2.53 -0.81
C GLN A 176 -8.28 3.41 -1.90
N GLN A 177 -8.77 4.63 -1.61
CA GLN A 177 -9.52 5.42 -2.59
C GLN A 177 -9.06 6.87 -2.80
N HIS A 178 -8.22 7.47 -1.94
CA HIS A 178 -7.98 8.93 -2.03
C HIS A 178 -6.54 9.43 -1.88
N ILE A 179 -5.57 8.62 -1.45
CA ILE A 179 -4.21 9.09 -1.15
C ILE A 179 -3.17 8.60 -2.16
N TYR A 180 -2.25 9.50 -2.52
CA TYR A 180 -1.03 9.11 -3.24
C TYR A 180 -0.08 8.34 -2.31
N CYS A 181 -0.15 7.02 -2.33
CA CYS A 181 0.84 6.12 -1.76
C CYS A 181 2.00 5.90 -2.77
N ILE A 182 3.23 6.38 -2.54
CA ILE A 182 4.39 6.14 -3.44
C ILE A 182 5.57 5.45 -2.74
#